data_AF-A0A6A0HBS8-F1
#
_entry.id   AF-A0A6A0HBS8-F1
#
_cell.length_a   1.000
_cell.length_b   1.000
_cell.length_c   1.000
_cell.angle_alpha   90.00
_cell.angle_beta   90.00
_cell.angle_gamma   90.00
#
_symmetry.space_group_name_H-M   'P 1'
#
loop_
_entity.id
_entity.type
_entity.pdbx_description
1 polymer ?
#
loop_
_entity_poly.entity_id
_entity_poly.type
_entity_poly.pdbx_seq_one_letter_code
_entity_poly.pdbx_strand_id
1 'polypeptide(L)'
;MKSGINDNSLPDMISACPQLYSQEHHDEMSTPAIAQLVSTVLYWRRFFPYYVSNMVIGLDEDGSGVVYHYDPVGHMEKLRFSSAGASVAQIQPLLDNQLGALNMKDAVPPKALAHQLMHDAFISAAERDVKTGDSCIIYTVTKDGVAEEQVKLRRD
;
A
#
# COMPACT_ATOMS: atom_id res chain seq x y z
N MET A 1 -23.05 -16.01 -17.03
CA MET A 1 -22.65 -16.72 -15.80
C MET A 1 -21.45 -15.96 -15.21
N LYS A 2 -21.70 -14.79 -14.61
CA LYS A 2 -20.67 -14.02 -13.90
C LYS A 2 -20.70 -14.54 -12.47
N SER A 3 -19.75 -15.39 -12.09
CA SER A 3 -19.57 -15.79 -10.69
C SER A 3 -19.21 -14.54 -9.90
N GLY A 4 -20.18 -13.99 -9.19
CA GLY A 4 -19.94 -13.04 -8.11
C GLY A 4 -19.14 -13.76 -7.03
N ILE A 5 -17.82 -13.71 -7.14
CA ILE A 5 -16.94 -13.95 -6.00
C ILE A 5 -17.09 -12.68 -5.17
N ASN A 6 -17.69 -12.77 -3.99
CA ASN A 6 -17.69 -11.68 -3.02
C ASN A 6 -16.23 -11.25 -2.78
N ASP A 7 -15.89 -10.05 -3.25
CA ASP A 7 -14.54 -9.48 -3.21
C ASP A 7 -14.06 -9.20 -1.77
N ASN A 8 -14.96 -9.29 -0.79
CA ASN A 8 -14.66 -9.06 0.62
C ASN A 8 -13.98 -10.23 1.35
N SER A 9 -13.86 -11.41 0.72
CA SER A 9 -13.30 -12.60 1.39
C SER A 9 -11.84 -12.44 1.82
N LEU A 10 -11.03 -11.69 1.07
CA LEU A 10 -9.62 -11.48 1.37
C LEU A 10 -9.41 -10.47 2.52
N PRO A 11 -10.02 -9.27 2.51
CA PRO A 11 -10.00 -8.36 3.65
C PRO A 11 -10.52 -8.97 4.97
N ASP A 12 -11.63 -9.72 4.90
CA ASP A 12 -12.23 -10.34 6.09
C ASP A 12 -11.28 -11.36 6.74
N MET A 13 -10.61 -12.17 5.92
CA MET A 13 -9.63 -13.14 6.41
C MET A 13 -8.36 -12.46 6.97
N ILE A 14 -7.86 -11.42 6.29
CA ILE A 14 -6.67 -10.68 6.74
C ILE A 14 -6.96 -9.92 8.04
N SER A 15 -8.18 -9.44 8.27
CA SER A 15 -8.55 -8.76 9.53
C SER A 15 -8.77 -9.73 10.70
N ALA A 16 -9.29 -10.93 10.43
CA ALA A 16 -9.54 -11.94 11.47
C ALA A 16 -8.25 -12.57 12.02
N CYS A 17 -7.24 -12.81 11.18
CA CYS A 17 -6.02 -13.50 11.60
C CYS A 17 -5.21 -12.75 12.68
N PRO A 18 -4.95 -11.43 12.58
CA PRO A 18 -4.29 -10.66 13.63
C PRO A 18 -5.09 -10.64 14.95
N GLN A 19 -6.41 -10.61 14.87
CA GLN A 19 -7.27 -10.64 16.06
C GLN A 19 -7.16 -11.98 16.80
N LEU A 20 -7.18 -13.09 16.07
CA LEU A 20 -6.98 -14.43 16.63
C LEU A 20 -5.56 -14.57 17.22
N TYR A 21 -4.54 -14.11 16.49
CA TYR A 21 -3.15 -14.12 16.96
C TYR A 21 -3.00 -13.37 18.30
N SER A 22 -3.60 -12.17 18.40
CA SER A 22 -3.56 -11.39 19.63
C SER A 22 -4.29 -12.05 20.79
N GLN A 23 -5.37 -12.78 20.53
CA GLN A 23 -6.07 -13.55 21.55
C GLN A 23 -5.27 -14.77 22.03
N GLU A 24 -4.58 -15.47 21.13
CA GLU A 24 -3.83 -16.69 21.44
C GLU A 24 -2.45 -16.41 22.06
N HIS A 25 -1.76 -15.37 21.60
CA HIS A 25 -0.40 -15.05 22.02
C HIS A 25 -0.29 -13.85 22.96
N HIS A 26 -1.40 -13.14 23.21
CA HIS A 26 -1.45 -11.93 24.04
C HIS A 26 -0.48 -10.83 23.58
N ASP A 27 -0.17 -10.80 22.28
CA ASP A 27 0.77 -9.87 21.66
C ASP A 27 0.22 -9.38 20.30
N GLU A 28 0.65 -8.19 19.88
CA GLU A 28 0.26 -7.65 18.57
C GLU A 28 1.15 -8.21 17.47
N MET A 29 0.53 -8.52 16.32
CA MET A 29 1.27 -9.05 15.18
C MET A 29 2.14 -7.96 14.56
N SER A 30 3.45 -8.21 14.45
CA SER A 30 4.37 -7.27 13.81
C SER A 30 4.07 -7.11 12.32
N THR A 31 4.42 -5.95 11.74
CA THR A 31 4.23 -5.68 10.31
C THR A 31 4.85 -6.77 9.42
N PRO A 32 6.08 -7.27 9.69
CA PRO A 32 6.65 -8.40 8.92
C PRO A 32 5.86 -9.71 9.05
N ALA A 33 5.26 -9.98 10.22
CA ALA A 33 4.45 -11.18 10.43
C ALA A 33 3.13 -11.11 9.65
N ILE A 34 2.46 -9.95 9.65
CA ILE A 34 1.29 -9.69 8.78
C ILE A 34 1.71 -9.85 7.32
N ALA A 35 2.89 -9.36 6.96
CA ALA A 35 3.36 -9.42 5.59
C ALA A 35 3.53 -10.86 5.09
N GLN A 36 4.09 -11.74 5.93
CA GLN A 36 4.26 -13.16 5.65
C GLN A 36 2.91 -13.91 5.59
N LEU A 37 1.96 -13.54 6.45
CA LEU A 37 0.60 -14.10 6.44
C LEU A 37 -0.08 -13.83 5.08
N VAL A 38 -0.05 -12.58 4.61
CA VAL A 38 -0.65 -12.18 3.33
C VAL A 38 -0.01 -12.93 2.16
N SER A 39 1.33 -13.07 2.16
CA SER A 39 2.05 -13.87 1.16
C SER A 39 1.54 -15.33 1.11
N THR A 40 1.37 -15.94 2.28
CA THR A 40 0.92 -17.33 2.41
C THR A 40 -0.53 -17.50 1.93
N VAL A 41 -1.41 -16.56 2.30
CA VAL A 41 -2.81 -16.53 1.88
C VAL A 41 -2.95 -16.42 0.36
N LEU A 42 -2.18 -15.51 -0.27
CA LEU A 42 -2.19 -15.33 -1.71
C LEU A 42 -1.67 -16.59 -2.43
N TYR A 43 -0.59 -17.17 -1.91
CA TYR A 43 0.00 -18.39 -2.46
C TYR A 43 -0.92 -19.61 -2.36
N TRP A 44 -1.74 -19.70 -1.32
CA TRP A 44 -2.69 -20.80 -1.14
C TRP A 44 -3.67 -20.93 -2.32
N ARG A 45 -3.97 -19.82 -3.01
CA ARG A 45 -4.79 -19.81 -4.21
C ARG A 45 -3.98 -19.72 -5.51
N ARG A 46 -2.74 -20.20 -5.56
CA ARG A 46 -1.88 -20.18 -6.76
C ARG A 46 -2.55 -20.70 -8.05
N PHE A 47 -3.43 -21.69 -7.97
CA PHE A 47 -4.13 -22.27 -9.13
C PHE A 47 -5.41 -21.50 -9.53
N PHE A 48 -5.87 -20.57 -8.69
CA PHE A 48 -6.93 -19.63 -8.99
C PHE A 48 -6.67 -18.31 -8.24
N PRO A 49 -5.69 -17.50 -8.68
CA PRO A 49 -5.20 -16.35 -7.92
C PRO A 49 -6.27 -15.28 -7.68
N TYR A 50 -6.09 -14.51 -6.61
CA TYR A 50 -6.85 -13.26 -6.43
C TYR A 50 -6.31 -12.23 -7.43
N TYR A 51 -7.18 -11.62 -8.23
CA TYR A 51 -6.78 -10.57 -9.16
C TYR A 51 -6.73 -9.22 -8.44
N VAL A 52 -5.79 -9.11 -7.50
CA VAL A 52 -5.62 -7.95 -6.61
C VAL A 52 -4.15 -7.55 -6.57
N SER A 53 -3.90 -6.26 -6.43
CA SER A 53 -2.56 -5.71 -6.17
C SER A 53 -2.60 -5.13 -4.76
N ASN A 54 -1.94 -5.83 -3.83
CA ASN A 54 -1.98 -5.51 -2.42
C ASN A 54 -0.66 -4.89 -1.98
N MET A 55 -0.74 -4.04 -0.96
CA MET A 55 0.42 -3.55 -0.23
C MET A 55 0.13 -3.60 1.26
N VAL A 56 1.13 -3.99 2.05
CA VAL A 56 1.09 -3.89 3.52
C VAL A 56 2.06 -2.79 3.93
N ILE A 57 1.57 -1.82 4.69
CA ILE A 57 2.33 -0.63 5.09
C ILE A 57 2.24 -0.53 6.61
N GLY A 58 3.37 -0.26 7.26
CA GLY A 58 3.42 -0.13 8.70
C GLY A 58 4.78 0.33 9.21
N LEU A 59 4.98 0.17 10.51
CA LEU A 59 6.28 0.41 11.16
C LEU A 59 6.95 -0.94 11.42
N ASP A 60 8.25 -1.01 11.17
CA ASP A 60 9.08 -2.14 11.56
C ASP A 60 9.39 -2.09 13.07
N GLU A 61 10.05 -3.11 13.61
CA GLU A 61 10.42 -3.20 15.03
C GLU A 61 11.30 -2.00 15.49
N ASP A 62 12.08 -1.43 14.57
CA ASP A 62 12.91 -0.24 14.79
C ASP A 62 12.11 1.09 14.71
N GLY A 63 10.79 1.04 14.50
CA GLY A 63 9.94 2.22 14.29
C GLY A 63 10.13 2.90 12.93
N SER A 64 10.83 2.25 11.99
CA SER A 64 11.02 2.74 10.62
C SER A 64 9.85 2.31 9.72
N GLY A 65 9.37 3.22 8.87
CA GLY A 65 8.31 2.92 7.91
C GLY A 65 8.75 1.88 6.87
N VAL A 66 7.92 0.86 6.65
CA VAL A 66 8.15 -0.22 5.69
C VAL A 66 6.93 -0.42 4.80
N VAL A 67 7.17 -0.71 3.52
CA VAL A 67 6.16 -1.10 2.54
C VAL A 67 6.48 -2.51 2.04
N TYR A 68 5.50 -3.41 2.07
CA TYR A 68 5.56 -4.72 1.42
C TYR A 68 4.61 -4.72 0.23
N HIS A 69 5.14 -4.91 -0.97
CA HIS A 69 4.35 -4.98 -2.20
C HIS A 69 4.22 -6.44 -2.66
N TYR A 70 3.01 -6.84 -3.03
CA TYR A 70 2.69 -8.22 -3.41
C TYR A 70 2.39 -8.36 -4.90
N ASP A 71 2.83 -9.49 -5.46
CA ASP A 71 2.25 -10.00 -6.71
C ASP A 71 0.94 -10.79 -6.43
N PRO A 72 0.12 -11.07 -7.45
CA PRO A 72 -1.11 -11.85 -7.30
C PRO A 72 -0.92 -13.29 -6.76
N VAL A 73 0.32 -13.78 -6.73
CA VAL A 73 0.69 -15.16 -6.38
C VAL A 73 1.32 -15.25 -4.99
N GLY A 74 1.53 -14.12 -4.31
CA GLY A 74 2.05 -14.03 -2.95
C GLY A 74 3.56 -13.78 -2.85
N HIS A 75 4.27 -13.52 -3.95
CA HIS A 75 5.62 -12.95 -3.85
C HIS A 75 5.55 -11.56 -3.22
N MET A 76 6.40 -11.29 -2.23
CA MET A 76 6.46 -10.01 -1.56
C MET A 76 7.85 -9.38 -1.67
N GLU A 77 7.88 -8.07 -1.84
CA GLU A 77 9.10 -7.27 -1.87
C GLU A 77 9.05 -6.18 -0.79
N LYS A 78 10.12 -6.05 0.00
CA LYS A 78 10.28 -4.99 1.01
C LYS A 78 10.85 -3.73 0.35
N LEU A 79 10.05 -2.66 0.32
CA LEU A 79 10.34 -1.39 -0.33
C LEU A 79 10.20 -0.22 0.66
N ARG A 80 10.78 0.93 0.31
CA ARG A 80 10.63 2.20 1.06
C ARG A 80 9.42 3.01 0.60
N PHE A 81 9.08 2.88 -0.67
CA PHE A 81 7.93 3.53 -1.31
C PHE A 81 7.49 2.63 -2.47
N SER A 82 6.20 2.60 -2.73
CA SER A 82 5.62 1.84 -3.84
C SER A 82 4.25 2.43 -4.17
N SER A 83 3.77 2.16 -5.37
CA SER A 83 2.42 2.47 -5.80
C SER A 83 1.77 1.22 -6.41
N ALA A 84 0.46 1.11 -6.25
CA ALA A 84 -0.36 0.02 -6.79
C ALA A 84 -1.65 0.58 -7.42
N GLY A 85 -2.26 -0.20 -8.32
CA GLY A 85 -3.53 0.17 -8.98
C GLY A 85 -3.38 0.73 -10.41
N ALA A 86 -4.34 1.53 -10.84
CA ALA A 86 -4.45 1.98 -12.24
C ALA A 86 -3.41 3.04 -12.63
N SER A 87 -3.07 3.94 -11.70
CA SER A 87 -2.18 5.09 -11.94
C SER A 87 -0.70 4.84 -11.60
N VAL A 88 -0.29 3.58 -11.41
CA VAL A 88 1.10 3.22 -11.07
C VAL A 88 2.11 3.76 -12.06
N ALA A 89 1.80 3.68 -13.37
CA ALA A 89 2.68 4.18 -14.43
C ALA A 89 2.92 5.70 -14.37
N GLN A 90 2.10 6.44 -13.63
CA GLN A 90 2.21 7.89 -13.46
C GLN A 90 2.86 8.23 -12.11
N ILE A 91 2.47 7.53 -11.04
CA ILE A 91 2.92 7.81 -9.68
C ILE A 91 4.31 7.22 -9.43
N GLN A 92 4.59 5.98 -9.83
CA GLN A 92 5.85 5.30 -9.52
C GLN A 92 7.08 6.07 -10.02
N PRO A 93 7.15 6.56 -11.28
CA PRO A 93 8.33 7.28 -11.77
C PRO A 93 8.58 8.59 -11.03
N LEU A 94 7.51 9.25 -10.55
CA LEU A 94 7.62 10.45 -9.74
C LEU A 94 8.25 10.14 -8.37
N LEU A 95 7.82 9.06 -7.72
CA LEU A 95 8.39 8.60 -6.46
C LEU A 95 9.85 8.15 -6.63
N ASP A 96 10.16 7.41 -7.69
CA ASP A 96 11.51 6.95 -8.03
C ASP A 96 12.49 8.12 -8.15
N ASN A 97 12.06 9.22 -8.78
CA ASN A 97 12.88 10.40 -8.95
C ASN A 97 12.96 11.26 -7.68
N GLN A 98 11.84 11.52 -6.99
CA GLN A 98 11.78 12.44 -5.86
C GLN A 98 12.24 11.81 -4.54
N LEU A 99 11.82 10.57 -4.25
CA LEU A 99 12.18 9.83 -3.03
C LEU A 99 13.39 8.93 -3.25
N GLY A 100 13.48 8.29 -4.42
CA GLY A 100 14.60 7.42 -4.76
C GLY A 100 15.86 8.15 -5.21
N ALA A 101 15.76 9.44 -5.55
CA ALA A 101 16.82 10.23 -6.19
C ALA A 101 17.40 9.54 -7.45
N LEU A 102 16.61 8.66 -8.09
CA LEU A 102 17.05 7.93 -9.27
C LEU A 102 17.20 8.91 -10.45
N ASN A 103 18.27 8.71 -11.22
CA ASN A 103 18.66 9.55 -12.36
C ASN A 103 18.99 11.01 -12.01
N MET A 104 19.29 11.32 -10.75
CA MET A 104 19.80 12.61 -10.33
C MET A 104 21.30 12.53 -9.99
N LYS A 105 22.09 13.50 -10.46
CA LYS A 105 23.50 13.64 -10.04
C LYS A 105 23.56 14.51 -8.79
N ASP A 106 24.26 14.03 -7.76
CA ASP A 106 24.50 14.75 -6.49
C ASP A 106 23.22 15.19 -5.73
N ALA A 107 22.11 14.49 -5.93
CA ALA A 107 20.86 14.85 -5.28
C ALA A 107 20.76 14.31 -3.86
N VAL A 108 20.58 15.23 -2.92
CA VAL A 108 19.86 14.96 -1.69
C VAL A 108 18.38 14.91 -2.09
N PRO A 109 17.64 13.82 -1.80
CA PRO A 109 16.21 13.79 -2.04
C PRO A 109 15.60 15.06 -1.45
N PRO A 110 14.77 15.80 -2.20
CA PRO A 110 14.12 16.98 -1.66
C PRO A 110 13.46 16.59 -0.33
N LYS A 111 13.66 17.40 0.72
CA LYS A 111 12.80 17.35 1.92
C LYS A 111 11.40 17.88 1.58
N ALA A 112 10.85 17.49 0.43
CA ALA A 112 9.42 17.63 0.23
C ALA A 112 8.75 16.84 1.35
N LEU A 113 7.80 17.46 2.04
CA LEU A 113 6.95 16.73 2.96
C LEU A 113 6.31 15.61 2.15
N ALA A 114 6.54 14.34 2.53
CA ALA A 114 6.00 13.18 1.82
C ALA A 114 4.49 13.32 1.54
N HIS A 115 3.79 14.00 2.44
CA HIS A 115 2.40 14.43 2.30
C HIS A 115 2.12 15.28 1.06
N GLN A 116 2.89 16.35 0.84
CA GLN A 116 2.73 17.22 -0.34
C GLN A 116 3.03 16.46 -1.63
N LEU A 117 4.07 15.64 -1.64
CA LEU A 117 4.41 14.82 -2.80
C LEU A 117 3.27 13.85 -3.15
N MET A 118 2.66 13.20 -2.15
CA MET A 118 1.51 12.32 -2.36
C MET A 118 0.32 13.10 -2.90
N HIS A 119 0.01 14.26 -2.31
CA HIS A 119 -1.08 15.12 -2.76
C HIS A 119 -0.93 15.52 -4.24
N ASP A 120 0.24 16.03 -4.62
CA ASP A 120 0.52 16.47 -5.98
C ASP A 120 0.54 15.29 -6.97
N ALA A 121 1.04 14.13 -6.55
CA ALA A 121 1.03 12.91 -7.35
C ALA A 121 -0.40 12.47 -7.68
N PHE A 122 -1.31 12.46 -6.69
CA PHE A 122 -2.70 12.06 -6.90
C PHE A 122 -3.50 13.09 -7.71
N ILE A 123 -3.23 14.39 -7.55
CA ILE A 123 -3.82 15.42 -8.43
C ILE A 123 -3.37 15.18 -9.87
N SER A 124 -2.06 15.02 -10.10
CA SER A 124 -1.55 14.77 -11.45
C SER A 124 -2.09 13.48 -12.06
N ALA A 125 -2.28 12.44 -11.25
CA ALA A 125 -2.86 11.17 -11.68
C ALA A 125 -4.32 11.34 -12.08
N ALA A 126 -5.12 12.03 -11.26
CA ALA A 126 -6.53 12.26 -11.53
C ALA A 126 -6.78 13.09 -12.81
N GLU A 127 -5.84 13.94 -13.21
CA GLU A 127 -5.96 14.69 -14.47
C GLU A 127 -5.84 13.81 -15.72
N ARG A 128 -5.15 12.66 -15.63
CA ARG A 128 -4.79 11.81 -16.79
C ARG A 128 -5.43 10.42 -16.77
N ASP A 129 -5.69 9.85 -15.61
CA ASP A 129 -6.30 8.53 -15.46
C ASP A 129 -7.78 8.64 -15.10
N VAL A 130 -8.64 8.21 -16.03
CA VAL A 130 -10.10 8.19 -15.87
C VAL A 130 -10.59 7.28 -14.73
N LYS A 131 -9.72 6.39 -14.21
CA LYS A 131 -10.05 5.51 -13.09
C LYS A 131 -9.66 6.07 -11.72
N THR A 132 -8.96 7.20 -11.68
CA THR A 132 -8.46 7.82 -10.45
C THR A 132 -9.12 9.19 -10.28
N GLY A 133 -9.92 9.39 -9.22
CA GLY A 133 -10.70 10.61 -9.04
C GLY A 133 -11.46 10.67 -7.71
N ASP A 134 -12.44 11.57 -7.64
CA ASP A 134 -13.34 11.84 -6.49
C ASP A 134 -12.65 12.37 -5.23
N SER A 135 -11.93 11.50 -4.54
CA SER A 135 -11.18 11.83 -3.32
C SER A 135 -10.08 10.81 -3.05
N CYS A 136 -9.00 11.28 -2.45
CA CYS A 136 -7.96 10.44 -1.87
C CYS A 136 -8.10 10.45 -0.35
N ILE A 137 -7.93 9.28 0.29
CA ILE A 137 -7.80 9.17 1.75
C ILE A 137 -6.33 8.88 2.06
N ILE A 138 -5.72 9.73 2.87
CA ILE A 138 -4.33 9.64 3.27
C ILE A 138 -4.29 9.18 4.72
N TYR A 139 -3.68 8.02 4.95
CA TYR A 139 -3.38 7.53 6.29
C TYR A 139 -1.92 7.83 6.63
N THR A 140 -1.69 8.52 7.75
CA THR A 140 -0.35 8.78 8.30
C THR A 140 -0.14 7.92 9.53
N VAL A 141 0.75 6.93 9.42
CA VAL A 141 1.06 6.00 10.50
C VAL A 141 2.30 6.47 11.25
N THR A 142 2.16 6.68 12.55
CA THR A 142 3.25 7.03 13.46
C THR A 142 3.21 6.14 14.70
N LYS A 143 4.27 6.16 15.50
CA LYS A 143 4.32 5.48 16.81
C LYS A 143 3.23 5.95 17.78
N ASP A 144 2.71 7.17 17.61
CA ASP A 144 1.68 7.75 18.46
C ASP A 144 0.25 7.40 17.98
N GLY A 145 0.12 6.82 16.79
CA GLY A 145 -1.15 6.40 16.20
C GLY A 145 -1.26 6.64 14.70
N VAL A 146 -2.48 6.45 14.18
CA VAL A 146 -2.84 6.64 12.77
C VAL A 146 -3.73 7.87 12.61
N ALA A 147 -3.32 8.81 11.77
CA ALA A 147 -4.14 9.96 11.37
C ALA A 147 -4.73 9.74 9.98
N GLU A 148 -5.97 10.17 9.78
CA GLU A 148 -6.70 10.09 8.51
C GLU A 148 -7.00 11.49 7.99
N GLU A 149 -6.76 11.70 6.70
CA GLU A 149 -7.11 12.93 5.99
C GLU A 149 -7.77 12.60 4.65
N GLN A 150 -8.84 13.32 4.31
CA GLN A 150 -9.49 13.20 3.01
C GLN A 150 -9.20 14.43 2.15
N VAL A 151 -8.61 14.19 0.97
CA VAL A 151 -8.30 15.20 -0.04
C VAL A 151 -9.27 15.03 -1.20
N LYS A 152 -9.90 16.12 -1.66
CA LYS A 152 -10.79 16.09 -2.82
C LYS A 152 -9.99 16.13 -4.11
N LEU A 153 -10.34 15.28 -5.06
CA LEU A 153 -9.78 15.24 -6.41
C LEU A 153 -10.82 15.74 -7.43
N ARG A 154 -10.46 15.68 -8.71
CA ARG A 154 -11.37 15.96 -9.83
C ARG A 154 -12.58 15.02 -9.81
N ARG A 155 -13.75 15.50 -10.25
CA ARG A 155 -15.07 14.82 -10.17
C ARG A 155 -15.83 14.80 -11.52
N ASP A 156 -15.09 14.94 -12.60
CA ASP A 156 -15.62 15.11 -13.96
C ASP A 156 -16.21 13.83 -14.56
#